data_AF-A0A4R2BDN5-F1
#
_entry.id   AF-A0A4R2BDN5-F1
#
_cell.length_a   1.000
_cell.length_b   1.000
_cell.length_c   1.000
_cell.angle_alpha   90.00
_cell.angle_beta   90.00
_cell.angle_gamma   90.00
#
_symmetry.space_group_name_H-M   'P 1'
#
loop_
_entity.id
_entity.type
_entity.pdbx_description
1 polymer ?
#
loop_
_entity_poly.entity_id
_entity_poly.type
_entity_poly.pdbx_seq_one_letter_code
_entity_poly.pdbx_strand_id
1 'polypeptide(L)' 'MYCLASNQYNYHVYGHIHEVEMFIQPNSDLKWELSTYSSKSLLMDRVGVIESNQSSTVISLLEG' A
#
# COMPACT_ATOMS: atom_id res chain seq x y z
N MET A 1 -1.44 12.79 -4.10
CA MET A 1 -1.78 11.51 -4.75
C MET A 1 -1.52 10.41 -3.74
N TYR A 2 -2.41 9.42 -3.67
CA TYR A 2 -2.29 8.28 -2.74
C TYR A 2 -1.84 7.04 -3.50
N CYS A 3 -1.23 6.09 -2.83
CA CYS A 3 -0.95 4.80 -3.45
C CYS A 3 -1.02 3.62 -2.48
N LEU A 4 -1.13 2.44 -3.07
CA LEU A 4 -1.02 1.13 -2.44
C LEU A 4 0.12 0.39 -3.14
N ALA A 5 1.17 0.04 -2.40
CA ALA A 5 2.21 -0.88 -2.84
C ALA A 5 1.87 -2.29 -2.34
N SER A 6 1.90 -3.28 -3.22
CA SER A 6 1.67 -4.69 -2.88
C SER A 6 2.84 -5.55 -3.35
N ASN A 7 3.16 -6.62 -2.63
CA ASN A 7 4.19 -7.57 -3.07
C ASN A 7 3.65 -9.01 -3.17
N GLN A 8 4.48 -9.91 -3.67
CA GLN A 8 4.16 -11.33 -3.87
C GLN A 8 3.92 -12.13 -2.57
N TYR A 9 4.18 -11.53 -1.40
CA TYR A 9 4.05 -12.17 -0.09
C TYR A 9 2.82 -11.66 0.68
N ASN A 10 1.85 -11.03 -0.01
CA ASN A 10 0.65 -10.43 0.58
C ASN A 10 0.95 -9.34 1.63
N TYR A 11 2.07 -8.61 1.46
CA TYR A 11 2.28 -7.35 2.18
C TYR A 11 1.76 -6.19 1.35
N HIS A 12 1.03 -5.31 2.02
CA HIS A 12 0.37 -4.16 1.43
C HIS A 12 0.69 -2.92 2.26
N VAL A 13 1.28 -1.91 1.64
CA VAL A 13 1.62 -0.64 2.29
C VAL A 13 0.88 0.46 1.55
N TYR A 14 0.17 1.32 2.28
CA TYR A 14 -0.56 2.42 1.66
C TYR A 14 -0.36 3.75 2.38
N GLY A 15 -0.45 4.84 1.62
CA GLY A 15 -0.11 6.17 2.12
C GLY A 15 -0.11 7.24 1.04
N HIS A 16 0.52 8.38 1.32
CA HIS A 16 0.89 9.31 0.25
C HIS A 16 1.99 8.67 -0.60
N ILE A 17 1.97 8.95 -1.91
CA ILE A 17 2.89 8.30 -2.87
C ILE A 17 4.37 8.39 -2.44
N HIS A 18 4.78 9.56 -1.97
CA HIS A 18 6.16 9.81 -1.54
C HIS A 18 6.54 8.99 -0.29
N GLU A 19 5.63 8.84 0.67
CA GLU A 19 5.87 8.08 1.90
C GLU A 19 6.00 6.58 1.62
N VAL A 20 5.13 6.06 0.75
CA VAL A 20 5.16 4.66 0.34
C VAL A 20 6.45 4.36 -0.44
N GLU A 21 6.85 5.24 -1.35
CA GLU A 21 8.12 5.11 -2.08
C GLU A 21 9.32 5.06 -1.13
N MET A 22 9.39 6.00 -0.16
CA MET A 22 10.45 6.00 0.85
C MET A 22 10.44 4.73 1.72
N PHE A 23 9.26 4.19 2.04
CA PHE A 23 9.13 2.97 2.84
C PHE A 23 9.60 1.72 2.09
N ILE A 24 9.28 1.60 0.80
CA ILE A 24 9.62 0.41 0.01
C ILE A 24 11.02 0.46 -0.60
N GLN A 25 11.61 1.64 -0.75
CA GLN A 25 12.94 1.81 -1.37
C GLN A 25 14.06 0.98 -0.69
N PRO A 26 14.15 0.90 0.65
CA PRO A 26 15.10 0.00 1.32
C PRO A 26 14.85 -1.49 1.04
N ASN A 27 13.63 -1.85 0.61
CA ASN A 27 13.19 -3.21 0.33
C ASN A 27 13.06 -3.46 -1.20
N SER A 28 13.95 -2.85 -1.98
CA SER A 28 13.91 -2.89 -3.45
C SER A 28 14.16 -4.28 -4.05
N ASP A 29 14.70 -5.22 -3.28
CA ASP A 29 14.81 -6.63 -3.65
C ASP A 29 13.45 -7.32 -3.78
N LEU A 30 12.40 -6.75 -3.16
CA LEU A 30 11.03 -7.21 -3.31
C LEU A 30 10.39 -6.53 -4.51
N LYS A 31 9.70 -7.32 -5.34
CA LYS A 31 8.88 -6.78 -6.42
C LYS A 31 7.61 -6.17 -5.83
N TRP A 32 7.56 -4.83 -5.81
CA TRP A 32 6.38 -4.06 -5.43
C TRP A 32 5.58 -3.61 -6.64
N GLU A 33 4.27 -3.81 -6.59
CA GLU A 33 3.31 -3.28 -7.56
C GLU A 33 2.61 -2.08 -6.96
N LEU A 34 2.77 -0.93 -7.60
CA LEU A 34 2.20 0.35 -7.18
C LEU A 34 0.88 0.62 -7.91
N SER A 35 -0.19 0.80 -7.14
CA SER A 35 -1.48 1.30 -7.62
C SER A 35 -1.70 2.70 -7.09
N THR A 36 -1.90 3.69 -7.97
CA THR A 36 -2.15 5.09 -7.58
C THR A 36 -3.64 5.40 -7.54
N TYR A 37 -4.05 6.24 -6.59
CA TYR A 37 -5.43 6.68 -6.41
C TYR A 37 -5.51 8.21 -6.35
N SER A 38 -6.54 8.75 -7.00
CA SER A 38 -6.81 10.19 -7.05
C SER A 38 -7.37 10.76 -5.74
N SER A 39 -7.95 9.92 -4.87
CA SER A 39 -8.50 10.31 -3.57
C SER A 39 -8.26 9.26 -2.49
N LYS A 40 -8.30 9.70 -1.22
CA LYS A 40 -8.19 8.81 -0.04
C LYS A 40 -9.34 7.80 0.00
N SER A 41 -10.55 8.20 -0.36
CA SER A 41 -11.71 7.29 -0.36
C SER A 41 -11.49 6.08 -1.27
N LEU A 42 -11.05 6.30 -2.51
CA LEU A 42 -10.81 5.22 -3.47
C LEU A 42 -9.70 4.26 -3.02
N LEU A 43 -8.67 4.79 -2.36
CA LEU A 43 -7.65 3.96 -1.73
C LEU A 43 -8.26 3.09 -0.62
N MET A 44 -9.03 3.67 0.28
CA MET A 44 -9.63 2.96 1.41
C MET A 44 -10.62 1.89 0.97
N ASP A 45 -11.38 2.12 -0.10
CA ASP A 45 -12.26 1.10 -0.69
C ASP A 45 -11.46 -0.14 -1.11
N ARG A 46 -10.28 0.05 -1.72
CA ARG A 46 -9.40 -1.07 -2.10
C ARG A 46 -8.77 -1.75 -0.89
N VAL A 47 -8.33 -0.97 0.10
CA VAL A 47 -7.74 -1.50 1.34
C VAL A 47 -8.75 -2.38 2.08
N GLY A 48 -10.02 -1.95 2.21
CA GLY A 48 -11.06 -2.74 2.86
C GLY A 48 -11.31 -4.10 2.18
N VAL A 49 -11.19 -4.17 0.85
CA VAL A 49 -11.26 -5.45 0.11
C VAL A 49 -10.08 -6.36 0.48
N ILE A 50 -8.88 -5.83 0.66
CA ILE A 50 -7.69 -6.61 0.99
C ILE A 50 -7.71 -7.08 2.45
N GLU A 51 -8.12 -6.21 3.37
CA GLU A 51 -8.23 -6.55 4.80
C GLU A 51 -9.27 -7.64 5.07
N SER A 52 -10.27 -7.79 4.19
CA SER A 52 -11.22 -8.91 4.26
C SER A 52 -10.57 -10.28 4.01
N ASN A 53 -9.36 -10.31 3.43
CA ASN A 53 -8.57 -11.52 3.22
C ASN A 53 -7.60 -11.74 4.41
N GLN A 54 -7.88 -12.77 5.22
CA GLN A 54 -7.18 -13.08 6.48
C GLN A 54 -5.67 -13.40 6.35
N SER A 55 -5.15 -13.55 5.14
CA SER A 55 -3.73 -13.85 4.88
C SER A 55 -2.89 -12.64 4.47
N SER A 56 -3.45 -11.43 4.53
CA SER A 56 -2.78 -10.20 4.09
C SER A 56 -2.23 -9.42 5.29
N THR A 57 -1.01 -8.88 5.16
CA THR A 57 -0.46 -7.89 6.10
C THR A 57 -0.64 -6.49 5.50
N VAL A 58 -1.37 -5.62 6.18
CA VAL A 58 -1.68 -4.27 5.71
C VAL A 58 -1.06 -3.23 6.65
N ILE A 59 -0.33 -2.28 6.08
CA ILE A 59 0.39 -1.21 6.80
C ILE A 59 -0.09 0.15 6.29
N SER A 60 -0.54 1.00 7.19
CA SER A 60 -0.93 2.38 6.91
C SER A 60 0.22 3.34 7.22
N LEU A 61 0.50 4.27 6.30
CA LEU A 61 1.40 5.41 6.50
C LEU A 61 0.64 6.75 6.58
N LEU A 62 -0.71 6.73 6.55
CA LEU A 62 -1.53 7.95 6.48
C LEU A 62 -1.58 8.80 7.76
N GLU A 63 -0.98 8.33 8.86
CA GLU A 63 -1.01 8.97 10.18
C GLU A 63 0.39 9.10 10.81
N GLY A 64 1.44 9.10 9.97
CA GLY A 64 2.82 9.41 10.35
C GLY A 64 3.12 10.91 10.42
#